data_AF-A0A6I5CR99-F1
#
_entry.id   AF-A0A6I5CR99-F1
#
_cell.length_a   1.000
_cell.length_b   1.000
_cell.length_c   1.000
_cell.angle_alpha   90.00
_cell.angle_beta   90.00
_cell.angle_gamma   90.00
#
_symmetry.space_group_name_H-M   'P 1'
#
loop_
_entity.id
_entity.type
_entity.pdbx_description
1 polymer ?
#
loop_
_entity_poly.entity_id
_entity_poly.type
_entity_poly.pdbx_seq_one_letter_code
_entity_poly.pdbx_strand_id
1 'polypeptide(L)'
;MRTADGDARNASADLILRGGVVHPLCAGGEEATAIAVRDGRVARIGDDRAMRELTGPSTTVVDLGGRAVLPGVNDAHLHATWLGALWPDTLFGGHAGPGPGPQRP
;
A
#
# COMPACT_ATOMS: atom_id res chain seq x y z
N MET A 1 12.69 13.53 24.38
CA MET A 1 11.94 14.79 24.54
C MET A 1 11.85 15.48 23.18
N ARG A 2 10.73 15.29 22.47
CA ARG A 2 10.30 16.16 21.37
C ARG A 2 8.78 16.20 21.47
N THR A 3 8.27 17.17 22.22
CA THR A 3 6.85 17.48 22.26
C THR A 3 6.53 18.11 20.91
N ALA A 4 5.86 17.36 20.03
CA ALA A 4 5.29 17.92 18.83
C ALA A 4 4.03 18.69 19.27
N ASP A 5 4.23 19.97 19.53
CA ASP A 5 3.18 20.97 19.38
C ASP A 5 2.98 21.15 17.86
N GLY A 6 1.80 20.78 17.36
CA GLY A 6 1.59 20.52 15.93
C GLY A 6 0.14 20.23 15.53
N ASP A 7 -0.70 21.22 15.80
CA ASP A 7 -1.96 21.57 15.12
C ASP A 7 -3.18 20.63 15.22
N ALA A 8 -4.15 21.07 16.04
CA ALA A 8 -5.55 20.64 15.98
C ALA A 8 -6.25 20.96 14.62
N ARG A 9 -5.51 21.49 13.64
CA ARG A 9 -5.96 21.69 12.25
C ARG A 9 -5.71 20.53 11.29
N ASN A 10 -5.02 19.44 11.67
CA ASN A 10 -4.84 18.28 10.77
C ASN A 10 -5.58 17.00 11.23
N ALA A 11 -6.85 17.16 11.59
CA ALA A 11 -7.72 16.01 11.87
C ALA A 11 -7.98 15.15 10.61
N SER A 12 -7.89 15.74 9.42
CA SER A 12 -8.11 15.08 8.14
C SER A 12 -6.99 14.12 7.73
N ALA A 13 -7.31 13.16 6.87
CA ALA A 13 -6.37 12.23 6.26
C ALA A 13 -5.66 12.86 5.04
N ASP A 14 -4.46 12.40 4.73
CA ASP A 14 -3.75 12.78 3.49
C ASP A 14 -4.30 11.97 2.30
N LEU A 15 -4.59 10.68 2.53
CA LEU A 15 -5.09 9.73 1.55
C LEU A 15 -6.22 8.90 2.14
N ILE A 16 -7.29 8.72 1.38
CA ILE A 16 -8.36 7.77 1.64
C ILE A 16 -8.51 6.86 0.43
N LEU A 17 -8.44 5.54 0.66
CA LEU A 17 -8.83 4.53 -0.32
C LEU A 17 -10.19 3.97 0.11
N ARG A 18 -11.19 3.97 -0.77
CA ARG A 18 -12.55 3.50 -0.42
C ARG A 18 -13.23 2.77 -1.57
N GLY A 19 -14.41 2.20 -1.31
CA GLY A 19 -15.21 1.53 -2.33
C GLY A 19 -14.60 0.19 -2.79
N GLY A 20 -13.80 -0.45 -1.95
CA GLY A 20 -13.14 -1.73 -2.23
C GLY A 20 -13.27 -2.71 -1.07
N VAL A 21 -12.36 -3.69 -1.02
CA VAL A 21 -12.20 -4.59 0.14
C VAL A 21 -10.81 -4.37 0.74
N VAL A 22 -10.75 -4.03 2.02
CA VAL A 22 -9.52 -3.84 2.76
C VAL A 22 -9.32 -5.07 3.63
N HIS A 23 -8.19 -5.77 3.43
CA HIS A 23 -7.81 -6.90 4.28
C HIS A 23 -6.66 -6.47 5.21
N PRO A 24 -6.90 -6.21 6.51
CA PRO A 24 -5.85 -5.74 7.41
C PRO A 24 -4.78 -6.79 7.71
N LEU A 25 -5.12 -8.08 7.60
CA LEU A 25 -4.26 -9.25 7.89
C LEU A 25 -3.50 -9.15 9.22
N CYS A 26 -4.16 -8.62 10.25
CA CYS A 26 -3.64 -8.54 11.61
C CYS A 26 -4.60 -9.22 12.60
N ALA A 27 -4.10 -9.56 13.79
CA ALA A 27 -4.92 -10.20 14.83
C ALA A 27 -6.12 -9.30 15.20
N GLY A 28 -7.33 -9.83 15.06
CA GLY A 28 -8.57 -9.08 15.31
C GLY A 28 -8.96 -8.07 14.22
N GLY A 29 -8.24 -8.04 13.09
CA GLY A 29 -8.59 -7.19 11.95
C GLY A 29 -9.73 -7.78 11.13
N GLU A 30 -10.87 -7.10 11.10
CA GLU A 30 -12.00 -7.43 10.23
C GLU A 30 -11.84 -6.80 8.84
N GLU A 31 -12.44 -7.43 7.83
CA GLU A 31 -12.53 -6.82 6.50
C GLU A 31 -13.34 -5.53 6.56
N ALA A 32 -12.88 -4.54 5.79
CA ALA A 32 -13.49 -3.22 5.74
C ALA A 32 -13.57 -2.73 4.30
N THR A 33 -14.22 -1.60 4.06
CA THR A 33 -14.42 -1.07 2.69
C THR A 33 -13.57 0.16 2.40
N ALA A 34 -12.90 0.72 3.41
CA ALA A 34 -12.05 1.88 3.28
C ALA A 34 -10.92 1.97 4.32
N ILE A 35 -9.87 2.70 3.98
CA ILE A 35 -8.71 2.97 4.83
C ILE A 35 -8.23 4.42 4.63
N ALA A 36 -7.91 5.08 5.73
CA ALA A 36 -7.35 6.43 5.77
C ALA A 36 -5.88 6.40 6.23
N VAL A 37 -5.05 7.18 5.56
CA VAL A 37 -3.62 7.35 5.88
C VAL A 37 -3.36 8.82 6.20
N ARG A 38 -2.62 9.06 7.28
CA ARG A 38 -2.12 10.38 7.68
C ARG A 38 -0.66 10.26 8.12
N ASP A 39 0.19 11.16 7.66
CA ASP A 39 1.62 11.22 7.97
C ASP A 39 2.32 9.86 7.72
N GLY A 40 1.94 9.18 6.63
CA GLY A 40 2.48 7.87 6.26
C GLY A 40 2.05 6.71 7.17
N ARG A 41 1.05 6.91 8.03
CA ARG A 41 0.52 5.88 8.94
C ARG A 41 -0.97 5.65 8.73
N VAL A 42 -1.43 4.43 8.97
CA VAL A 42 -2.86 4.12 8.97
C VAL A 42 -3.53 4.87 10.12
N ALA A 43 -4.40 5.81 9.79
CA ALA A 43 -5.15 6.61 10.74
C ALA A 43 -6.47 5.93 11.12
N ARG A 44 -7.12 5.25 10.16
CA ARG A 44 -8.36 4.50 10.39
C ARG A 44 -8.59 3.44 9.31
N ILE A 45 -9.20 2.32 9.70
CA ILE A 45 -9.78 1.32 8.80
C ILE A 45 -11.28 1.26 9.13
N GLY A 46 -12.14 1.19 8.12
CA GLY A 46 -13.59 1.16 8.35
C GLY A 46 -14.41 1.31 7.07
N ASP A 47 -15.55 1.98 7.19
CA ASP A 47 -16.49 2.20 6.09
C ASP A 47 -16.43 3.64 5.54
N ASP A 48 -17.23 3.90 4.50
CA ASP A 48 -17.38 5.22 3.90
C ASP A 48 -17.83 6.29 4.89
N ARG A 49 -18.56 5.93 5.97
CA ARG A 49 -18.97 6.88 7.00
C ARG A 49 -17.79 7.30 7.86
N ALA A 50 -16.98 6.35 8.29
CA ALA A 50 -15.77 6.59 9.05
C ALA A 50 -14.77 7.45 8.26
N MET A 51 -14.72 7.31 6.93
CA MET A 51 -13.86 8.12 6.06
C MET A 51 -14.34 9.58 5.95
N ARG A 52 -15.65 9.82 5.90
CA ARG A 52 -16.20 11.19 5.80
C ARG A 52 -15.78 12.09 6.95
N GLU A 53 -15.60 11.53 8.15
CA GLU A 53 -15.10 12.26 9.34
C GLU A 53 -13.65 12.73 9.19
N LEU A 54 -12.88 12.08 8.32
CA LEU A 54 -11.46 12.33 8.09
C LEU A 54 -11.21 13.04 6.74
N THR A 55 -12.24 13.32 5.95
CA THR A 55 -12.08 14.03 4.68
C THR A 55 -11.93 15.53 4.94
N GLY A 56 -10.81 16.10 4.53
CA GLY A 56 -10.54 17.54 4.51
C GLY A 56 -10.23 18.07 3.11
N PRO A 57 -10.03 19.39 2.98
CA PRO A 57 -9.78 20.05 1.68
C PRO A 57 -8.54 19.55 0.94
N SER A 58 -7.54 19.02 1.65
CA SER A 58 -6.30 18.46 1.10
C SER A 58 -6.30 16.93 0.98
N THR A 59 -7.36 16.26 1.40
CA THR A 59 -7.44 14.79 1.37
C THR A 59 -7.56 14.30 -0.06
N THR A 60 -6.63 13.44 -0.47
CA THR A 60 -6.76 12.70 -1.73
C THR A 60 -7.67 11.51 -1.51
N VAL A 61 -8.76 11.40 -2.26
CA VAL A 61 -9.68 10.25 -2.19
C VAL A 61 -9.58 9.43 -3.47
N VAL A 62 -9.31 8.14 -3.32
CA VAL A 62 -9.26 7.18 -4.42
C VAL A 62 -10.41 6.18 -4.25
N ASP A 63 -11.29 6.13 -5.23
CA ASP A 63 -12.28 5.06 -5.36
C ASP A 63 -11.62 3.83 -6.01
N LEU A 64 -11.68 2.71 -5.31
CA LEU A 64 -11.07 1.45 -5.71
C LEU A 64 -11.94 0.68 -6.71
N GLY A 65 -13.22 1.00 -6.85
CA GLY A 65 -14.13 0.31 -7.78
C GLY A 65 -14.20 -1.20 -7.52
N GLY A 66 -14.28 -1.60 -6.26
CA GLY A 66 -14.35 -3.00 -5.82
C GLY A 66 -13.00 -3.72 -5.71
N ARG A 67 -11.87 -3.07 -6.01
CA ARG A 67 -10.53 -3.68 -5.89
C ARG A 67 -10.09 -3.84 -4.43
N ALA A 68 -9.12 -4.72 -4.21
CA ALA A 68 -8.61 -5.02 -2.89
C ALA A 68 -7.44 -4.11 -2.46
N VAL A 69 -7.39 -3.79 -1.16
CA VAL A 69 -6.21 -3.25 -0.47
C VAL A 69 -5.64 -4.36 0.40
N LEU A 70 -4.35 -4.61 0.21
CA LEU A 70 -3.57 -5.57 1.00
C LEU A 70 -2.42 -4.84 1.69
N PRO A 71 -1.89 -5.36 2.81
CA PRO A 71 -0.62 -4.90 3.34
C PRO A 71 0.47 -5.07 2.26
N GLY A 72 1.42 -4.13 2.24
CA GLY A 72 2.58 -4.25 1.38
C GLY A 72 3.31 -5.57 1.64
N VAL A 73 3.80 -6.20 0.57
CA VAL A 73 4.57 -7.44 0.68
C VAL A 73 5.87 -7.14 1.43
N ASN A 74 6.12 -7.91 2.50
CA ASN A 74 7.38 -7.88 3.23
C ASN A 74 8.18 -9.14 2.89
N ASP A 75 9.25 -8.99 2.11
CA ASP A 75 10.17 -10.07 1.80
C ASP A 75 11.27 -10.15 2.86
N ALA A 76 11.21 -11.20 3.69
CA ALA A 76 12.12 -11.37 4.82
C ALA A 76 13.53 -11.83 4.39
N HIS A 77 13.68 -12.35 3.18
CA HIS A 77 14.95 -12.91 2.72
C HIS A 77 15.09 -12.77 1.20
N LEU A 78 15.64 -11.62 0.79
CA LEU A 78 15.88 -11.30 -0.60
C LEU A 78 17.38 -11.04 -0.86
N HIS A 79 17.92 -11.69 -1.88
CA HIS A 79 19.21 -11.34 -2.46
C HIS A 79 19.01 -10.42 -3.67
N ALA A 80 18.63 -9.17 -3.43
CA ALA A 80 18.16 -8.26 -4.47
C ALA A 80 19.19 -8.04 -5.60
N THR A 81 20.47 -7.90 -5.23
CA THR A 81 21.56 -7.70 -6.20
C THR A 81 21.79 -8.94 -7.07
N TRP A 82 21.70 -10.14 -6.49
CA TRP A 82 21.83 -11.40 -7.22
C TRP A 82 20.65 -11.63 -8.15
N LEU A 83 19.43 -11.34 -7.68
CA LEU A 83 18.21 -11.44 -8.49
C LEU A 83 18.30 -10.53 -9.73
N GLY A 84 18.66 -9.26 -9.55
CA GLY A 84 18.81 -8.31 -10.65
C GLY A 84 19.95 -8.65 -11.61
N ALA A 85 21.00 -9.34 -11.15
CA ALA A 85 22.10 -9.77 -11.99
C ALA A 85 21.77 -11.03 -12.83
N LEU A 86 20.99 -11.97 -12.30
CA LEU A 86 20.64 -13.21 -12.99
C LEU A 86 19.41 -13.10 -13.89
N TRP A 87 18.45 -12.24 -13.53
CA TRP A 87 17.24 -12.00 -14.31
C TRP A 87 17.12 -10.50 -14.62
N PRO A 88 17.95 -9.98 -15.55
CA PRO A 88 17.89 -8.59 -15.96
C PRO A 88 16.50 -8.24 -16.56
N ASP A 89 15.86 -9.22 -17.16
CA ASP A 89 14.47 -9.14 -17.62
C ASP A 89 13.53 -9.73 -16.56
N THR A 90 12.92 -8.85 -15.77
CA THR A 90 11.89 -9.23 -14.79
C THR A 90 10.58 -9.63 -15.49
N LEU A 91 9.69 -10.32 -14.77
CA LEU A 91 8.41 -10.84 -15.27
C LEU A 91 7.47 -9.79 -15.90
N PHE A 92 7.70 -8.50 -15.68
CA PHE A 92 6.91 -7.39 -16.23
C PHE A 92 7.57 -6.68 -17.43
N GLY A 93 8.77 -7.12 -17.83
CA GLY A 93 9.44 -6.68 -19.06
C GLY A 93 8.94 -7.52 -20.24
N GLY A 94 8.31 -6.89 -21.22
CA GLY A 94 7.82 -7.54 -22.43
C GLY A 94 8.94 -8.36 -23.11
N HIS A 95 8.62 -9.61 -23.46
CA HIS A 95 9.53 -10.51 -24.16
C HIS A 95 10.02 -9.91 -25.48
N ALA A 96 11.34 -9.79 -25.62
CA ALA A 96 12.01 -9.88 -26.90
C ALA A 96 12.89 -11.15 -26.92
N GLY A 97 12.24 -12.32 -27.01
CA GLY A 97 12.83 -13.59 -27.49
C GLY A 97 13.72 -14.39 -26.51
N PRO A 98 13.89 -15.71 -26.74
CA PRO A 98 14.63 -16.58 -25.83
C PRO A 98 16.14 -16.41 -26.04
N GLY A 99 16.80 -15.71 -25.13
CA GLY A 99 18.26 -15.77 -25.01
C GLY A 99 18.69 -17.14 -24.49
N PRO A 100 19.83 -17.72 -24.95
CA PRO A 100 20.23 -19.06 -24.54
C PRO A 100 20.47 -19.08 -23.03
N GLY A 101 19.78 -20.00 -22.36
CA GLY A 101 19.91 -20.22 -20.92
C GLY A 101 21.35 -20.53 -20.51
N PRO A 102 21.68 -20.41 -19.22
CA PRO A 102 23.04 -20.61 -18.74
C PRO A 102 23.51 -22.03 -19.06
N GLN A 103 24.57 -22.13 -19.87
CA GLN A 103 25.27 -23.38 -20.10
C GLN A 103 26.04 -23.70 -18.82
N ARG A 104 25.51 -24.65 -18.04
CA ARG A 104 26.25 -25.25 -16.93
C ARG A 104 27.23 -26.28 -17.50
N PRO A 105 28.47 -26.38 -16.97
CA PRO A 105 29.33 -27.53 -17.23
C PRO A 105 28.73 -28.83 -16.67
#